data_AF-A0A023FQN4-F1
#
_entry.id   AF-A0A023FQN4-F1
#
_cell.length_a   1.000
_cell.length_b   1.000
_cell.length_c   1.000
_cell.angle_alpha   90.00
_cell.angle_beta   90.00
_cell.angle_gamma   90.00
#
_symmetry.space_group_name_H-M   'P 1'
#
loop_
_entity.id
_entity.type
_entity.pdbx_description
1 polymer ?
#
loop_
_entity_poly.entity_id
_entity_poly.type
_entity_poly.pdbx_seq_one_letter_code
_entity_poly.pdbx_strand_id
1 'polypeptide(L)'
;ASASLCLPVLRVCCRAVRIRGKMFLTLVAAACVFFTMGLDMSSSTETAGLCTHPKKEVIHGSIRFNIGGHTDNCTCKLGDGKYGKYPDGTPCFDGHYHIGNCSGGVCQAPKSTYGCAGKNGSEPGSVVNNVTCTFDCKNEQGGIEWAFSADGTPCVNEDDPENKKTGTCKFRDLGNGKNETICFPNDQLHLFGC
;
A
#
# COMPACT_ATOMS: atom_id res chain seq x y z
N ALA A 1 27.09 -11.37 -51.88
CA ALA A 1 26.95 -12.56 -51.02
C ALA A 1 25.57 -12.48 -50.38
N SER A 2 24.73 -13.46 -50.69
CA SER A 2 23.28 -13.49 -50.43
C SER A 2 22.94 -14.46 -49.31
N ALA A 3 21.91 -14.15 -48.51
CA ALA A 3 20.97 -15.09 -47.90
C ALA A 3 19.91 -14.22 -47.18
N SER A 4 18.77 -13.90 -47.79
CA SER A 4 17.58 -14.71 -48.13
C SER A 4 16.78 -15.18 -46.92
N LEU A 5 15.60 -14.57 -46.76
CA LEU A 5 14.51 -14.94 -45.86
C LEU A 5 14.07 -16.40 -46.07
N CYS A 6 13.59 -17.04 -45.00
CA CYS A 6 12.60 -18.12 -45.07
C CYS A 6 11.61 -18.03 -43.89
N LEU A 7 10.37 -17.61 -44.17
CA LEU A 7 9.21 -17.93 -43.34
C LEU A 7 8.91 -19.44 -43.44
N PRO A 8 8.50 -20.12 -42.36
CA PRO A 8 7.93 -21.44 -42.48
C PRO A 8 6.48 -21.37 -42.97
N VAL A 9 6.29 -21.96 -44.14
CA VAL A 9 5.05 -22.19 -44.86
C VAL A 9 4.11 -23.12 -44.07
N LEU A 10 2.88 -22.67 -43.85
CA LEU A 10 1.76 -23.54 -43.47
C LEU A 10 1.48 -24.53 -44.62
N ARG A 11 1.71 -25.83 -44.40
CA ARG A 11 1.21 -26.88 -45.29
C ARG A 11 0.46 -27.94 -44.47
N VAL A 12 -0.85 -27.73 -44.38
CA VAL A 12 -1.82 -28.77 -44.03
C VAL A 12 -1.95 -29.70 -45.23
N CYS A 13 -1.55 -30.95 -45.09
CA CYS A 13 -1.93 -32.02 -46.01
C CYS A 13 -2.85 -33.00 -45.29
N CYS A 14 -4.14 -32.69 -45.24
CA CYS A 14 -5.17 -33.71 -45.11
C CYS A 14 -5.24 -34.49 -46.43
N ARG A 15 -4.69 -35.71 -46.46
CA ARG A 15 -5.07 -36.69 -47.48
C ARG A 15 -6.12 -37.62 -46.88
N ALA A 16 -7.38 -37.35 -47.22
CA ALA A 16 -8.47 -38.31 -47.03
C ALA A 16 -8.33 -39.41 -48.09
N VAL A 17 -8.08 -40.65 -47.64
CA VAL A 17 -8.19 -41.83 -48.50
C VAL A 17 -9.56 -42.45 -48.26
N ARG A 18 -10.44 -42.37 -49.27
CA ARG A 18 -11.76 -43.00 -49.29
C ARG A 18 -11.65 -44.27 -50.11
N ILE A 19 -11.70 -45.44 -49.47
CA ILE A 19 -11.84 -46.73 -50.16
C ILE A 19 -13.14 -47.39 -49.71
N ARG A 20 -13.98 -47.66 -50.71
CA ARG A 20 -15.29 -48.30 -50.67
C ARG A 20 -15.05 -49.79 -50.94
N GLY A 21 -15.32 -50.68 -49.98
CA GLY A 21 -15.23 -52.13 -50.21
C GLY A 21 -15.04 -52.94 -48.93
N LYS A 22 -15.73 -54.06 -48.86
CA LYS A 22 -15.86 -54.95 -47.69
C LYS A 22 -14.53 -55.59 -47.25
N MET A 23 -14.41 -55.65 -45.92
CA MET A 23 -13.73 -56.65 -45.07
C MET A 23 -12.19 -56.72 -45.05
N PHE A 24 -11.69 -56.70 -43.80
CA PHE A 24 -10.34 -57.01 -43.32
C PHE A 24 -9.21 -56.03 -43.67
N LEU A 25 -8.89 -55.13 -42.72
CA LEU A 25 -7.52 -54.65 -42.54
C LEU A 25 -7.21 -54.47 -41.04
N THR A 26 -6.15 -55.17 -40.65
CA THR A 26 -5.48 -55.25 -39.36
C THR A 26 -5.16 -53.88 -38.76
N LEU A 27 -5.49 -53.70 -37.49
CA LEU A 27 -5.17 -52.51 -36.70
C LEU A 27 -3.72 -52.65 -36.20
N VAL A 28 -2.75 -52.25 -37.02
CA VAL A 28 -1.36 -52.14 -36.60
C VAL A 28 -1.25 -50.88 -35.75
N ALA A 29 -1.26 -51.06 -34.43
CA ALA A 29 -0.92 -50.03 -33.47
C ALA A 29 0.58 -49.71 -33.61
N ALA A 30 0.91 -48.67 -34.36
CA ALA A 30 2.25 -48.10 -34.33
C ALA A 30 2.42 -47.39 -32.98
N ALA A 31 3.20 -48.02 -32.09
CA ALA A 31 3.66 -47.40 -30.85
C ALA A 31 4.64 -46.27 -31.20
N CYS A 32 4.14 -45.04 -31.33
CA CYS A 32 4.97 -43.85 -31.40
C CYS A 32 5.38 -43.48 -29.97
N VAL A 33 6.56 -43.95 -29.56
CA VAL A 33 7.28 -43.41 -28.40
C VAL A 33 7.62 -41.96 -28.73
N PHE A 34 6.86 -41.02 -28.17
CA PHE A 34 7.26 -39.62 -28.16
C PHE A 34 8.46 -39.49 -27.22
N PHE A 35 9.67 -39.51 -27.77
CA PHE A 35 10.80 -38.84 -27.12
C PHE A 35 10.54 -37.34 -27.23
N THR A 36 9.78 -36.80 -26.28
CA THR A 36 9.81 -35.37 -26.00
C THR A 36 11.21 -35.09 -25.47
N MET A 37 12.12 -34.67 -26.36
CA MET A 37 13.23 -33.82 -25.93
C MET A 37 12.58 -32.52 -25.47
N GLY A 38 12.15 -32.51 -24.21
CA GLY A 38 11.91 -31.30 -23.47
C GLY A 38 13.26 -30.60 -23.37
N LEU A 39 13.56 -29.78 -24.38
CA LEU A 39 14.30 -28.57 -24.11
C LEU A 39 13.35 -27.74 -23.25
N ASP A 40 13.40 -28.01 -21.95
CA ASP A 40 13.05 -27.05 -20.92
C ASP A 40 14.03 -25.89 -21.09
N MET A 41 13.74 -25.04 -22.08
CA MET A 41 14.13 -23.64 -22.04
C MET A 41 13.19 -22.93 -21.06
N SER A 42 13.06 -23.50 -19.87
CA SER A 42 12.80 -22.75 -18.66
C SER A 42 14.09 -21.97 -18.42
N SER A 43 14.27 -20.91 -19.20
CA SER A 43 14.85 -19.69 -18.67
C SER A 43 14.01 -19.41 -17.44
N SER A 44 14.45 -19.93 -16.29
CA SER A 44 14.23 -19.27 -15.03
C SER A 44 14.88 -17.91 -15.23
N THR A 45 14.09 -16.98 -15.76
CA THR A 45 14.23 -15.58 -15.43
C THR A 45 14.06 -15.60 -13.93
N GLU A 46 15.15 -15.87 -13.20
CA GLU A 46 15.25 -15.55 -11.79
C GLU A 46 14.83 -14.10 -11.76
N THR A 47 13.60 -13.87 -11.31
CA THR A 47 13.10 -12.51 -11.13
C THR A 47 13.88 -12.04 -9.93
N ALA A 48 15.04 -11.45 -10.20
CA ALA A 48 15.95 -10.94 -9.20
C ALA A 48 15.14 -10.10 -8.22
N GLY A 49 15.04 -10.61 -6.99
CA GLY A 49 14.52 -9.97 -5.79
C GLY A 49 13.41 -8.93 -5.98
N LEU A 50 12.15 -9.36 -5.96
CA LEU A 50 11.07 -8.43 -5.62
C LEU A 50 11.01 -8.23 -4.11
N CYS A 51 10.79 -6.98 -3.69
CA CYS A 51 10.46 -6.65 -2.31
C CYS A 51 9.12 -7.27 -1.95
N THR A 52 9.14 -8.42 -1.25
CA THR A 52 7.92 -9.07 -0.76
C THR A 52 7.63 -8.63 0.66
N HIS A 53 6.35 -8.37 0.94
CA HIS A 53 5.80 -8.01 2.26
C HIS A 53 6.50 -6.82 2.94
N PRO A 54 6.02 -5.58 2.73
CA PRO A 54 6.54 -4.41 3.45
C PRO A 54 6.37 -4.60 4.96
N LYS A 55 7.46 -4.38 5.71
CA LYS A 55 7.48 -4.38 7.16
C LYS A 55 8.40 -3.28 7.69
N LYS A 56 7.94 -2.59 8.73
CA LYS A 56 8.70 -1.59 9.48
C LYS A 56 9.05 -2.19 10.83
N GLU A 57 10.33 -2.29 11.14
CA GLU A 57 10.79 -2.65 12.48
C GLU A 57 10.94 -1.36 13.30
N VAL A 58 10.24 -1.30 14.43
CA VAL A 58 10.35 -0.23 15.42
C VAL A 58 10.99 -0.82 16.67
N ILE A 59 12.11 -0.23 17.08
CA ILE A 59 12.85 -0.63 18.28
C ILE A 59 12.65 0.47 19.32
N HIS A 60 12.06 0.12 20.46
CA HIS A 60 11.93 1.01 21.61
C HIS A 60 12.46 0.32 22.87
N GLY A 61 13.66 0.73 23.30
CA GLY A 61 14.38 0.04 24.36
C GLY A 61 14.68 -1.42 23.99
N SER A 62 14.18 -2.36 24.79
CA SER A 62 14.30 -3.81 24.54
C SER A 62 13.17 -4.38 23.68
N ILE A 63 12.12 -3.61 23.39
CA ILE A 63 10.93 -4.10 22.71
C ILE A 63 11.06 -3.85 21.20
N ARG A 64 10.74 -4.89 20.41
CA ARG A 64 10.74 -4.85 18.94
C ARG A 64 9.33 -5.08 18.43
N PHE A 65 8.82 -4.13 17.66
CA PHE A 65 7.52 -4.24 17.01
C PHE A 65 7.69 -4.23 15.50
N ASN A 66 6.96 -5.12 14.82
CA ASN A 66 6.90 -5.13 13.36
C ASN A 66 5.54 -4.56 12.94
N ILE A 67 5.56 -3.40 12.29
CA ILE A 67 4.38 -2.84 11.64
C ILE A 67 4.32 -3.46 10.25
N GLY A 68 3.40 -4.42 10.07
CA GLY A 68 3.15 -5.03 8.78
C GLY A 68 2.51 -4.05 7.79
N GLY A 69 2.73 -4.28 6.51
CA GLY A 69 2.11 -3.49 5.45
C GLY A 69 2.80 -2.15 5.15
N HIS A 70 3.77 -1.73 5.96
CA HIS A 70 4.46 -0.44 5.84
C HIS A 70 5.97 -0.62 5.65
N THR A 71 6.58 0.21 4.83
CA THR A 71 8.03 0.20 4.57
C THR A 71 8.71 1.52 4.94
N ASP A 72 10.01 1.45 5.24
CA ASP A 72 10.87 2.63 5.32
C ASP A 72 11.45 2.97 3.95
N ASN A 73 11.27 4.21 3.52
CA ASN A 73 11.93 4.76 2.34
C ASN A 73 11.72 3.95 1.06
N CYS A 74 10.66 3.14 0.96
CA CYS A 74 10.24 2.44 -0.26
C CYS A 74 11.31 1.53 -0.90
N THR A 75 12.29 1.09 -0.11
CA THR A 75 13.35 0.19 -0.54
C THR A 75 13.42 -1.04 0.37
N CYS A 76 13.88 -2.16 -0.16
CA CYS A 76 14.14 -3.37 0.62
C CYS A 76 15.53 -3.92 0.34
N LYS A 77 16.10 -4.65 1.29
CA LYS A 77 17.35 -5.39 1.08
C LYS A 77 17.02 -6.73 0.43
N LEU A 78 17.67 -7.04 -0.69
CA LEU A 78 17.48 -8.28 -1.44
C LEU A 78 18.56 -9.34 -1.15
N GLY A 79 19.50 -9.04 -0.26
CA GLY A 79 20.74 -9.82 -0.08
C GLY A 79 21.89 -9.23 -0.90
N ASP A 80 23.13 -9.64 -0.60
CA ASP A 80 24.36 -9.25 -1.31
C ASP A 80 24.59 -7.73 -1.47
N GLY A 81 24.10 -6.93 -0.50
CA GLY A 81 24.18 -5.47 -0.58
C GLY A 81 23.28 -4.84 -1.65
N LYS A 82 22.45 -5.63 -2.33
CA LYS A 82 21.49 -5.16 -3.34
C LYS A 82 20.22 -4.67 -2.67
N TYR A 83 19.68 -3.59 -3.24
CA TYR A 83 18.43 -2.99 -2.81
C TYR A 83 17.39 -3.10 -3.92
N GLY A 84 16.18 -3.54 -3.56
CA GLY A 84 15.00 -3.49 -4.40
C GLY A 84 14.15 -2.27 -4.06
N LYS A 85 13.12 -2.03 -4.87
CA LYS A 85 12.09 -1.01 -4.62
C LYS A 85 10.75 -1.67 -4.37
N TYR A 86 9.99 -1.15 -3.42
CA TYR A 86 8.60 -1.53 -3.26
C TYR A 86 7.76 -0.94 -4.41
N PRO A 87 6.67 -1.61 -4.83
CA PRO A 87 5.76 -1.08 -5.85
C PRO A 87 5.17 0.27 -5.46
N ASP A 88 4.86 1.09 -6.45
CA ASP A 88 4.15 2.35 -6.23
C ASP A 88 2.79 2.08 -5.55
N GLY A 89 2.39 2.96 -4.64
CA GLY A 89 1.20 2.78 -3.79
C GLY A 89 1.42 1.93 -2.54
N THR A 90 2.60 1.34 -2.34
CA THR A 90 2.92 0.65 -1.08
C THR A 90 2.92 1.65 0.08
N PRO A 91 2.19 1.41 1.19
CA PRO A 91 2.23 2.28 2.36
C PRO A 91 3.65 2.38 2.94
N CYS A 92 4.06 3.58 3.32
CA CYS A 92 5.42 3.83 3.80
C CYS A 92 5.46 4.89 4.89
N PHE A 93 6.56 4.89 5.66
CA PHE A 93 6.93 5.98 6.54
C PHE A 93 8.06 6.80 5.90
N ASP A 94 7.93 8.13 5.97
CA ASP A 94 8.90 9.08 5.39
C ASP A 94 10.17 9.30 6.26
N GLY A 95 10.31 8.55 7.35
CA GLY A 95 11.37 8.73 8.35
C GLY A 95 11.04 9.73 9.46
N HIS A 96 9.94 10.47 9.33
CA HIS A 96 9.41 11.39 10.34
C HIS A 96 8.04 10.94 10.89
N TYR A 97 7.74 9.64 10.75
CA TYR A 97 6.49 9.00 11.16
C TYR A 97 5.25 9.48 10.40
N HIS A 98 5.39 10.24 9.31
CA HIS A 98 4.27 10.51 8.43
C HIS A 98 4.03 9.31 7.53
N ILE A 99 2.76 8.92 7.40
CA ILE A 99 2.33 7.84 6.52
C ILE A 99 2.14 8.42 5.12
N GLY A 100 2.85 7.83 4.17
CA GLY A 100 2.75 8.16 2.76
C GLY A 100 2.59 6.92 1.89
N ASN A 101 2.74 7.12 0.60
CA ASN A 101 2.77 6.05 -0.39
C ASN A 101 4.07 6.07 -1.18
N CYS A 102 4.56 4.89 -1.55
CA CYS A 102 5.71 4.78 -2.42
C CYS A 102 5.40 5.31 -3.82
N SER A 103 6.31 6.10 -4.36
CA SER A 103 6.30 6.53 -5.76
C SER A 103 7.73 6.68 -6.25
N GLY A 104 8.11 5.92 -7.29
CA GLY A 104 9.47 5.93 -7.85
C GLY A 104 10.55 5.38 -6.91
N GLY A 105 10.15 4.68 -5.84
CA GLY A 105 11.03 4.24 -4.76
C GLY A 105 11.33 5.30 -3.69
N VAL A 106 10.52 6.37 -3.61
CA VAL A 106 10.56 7.37 -2.54
C VAL A 106 9.22 7.36 -1.80
N CYS A 107 9.24 7.52 -0.48
CA CYS A 107 8.02 7.67 0.29
C CYS A 107 7.47 9.08 0.12
N GLN A 108 6.32 9.20 -0.53
CA GLN A 108 5.61 10.47 -0.66
C GLN A 108 4.56 10.55 0.44
N ALA A 109 4.94 11.18 1.55
CA ALA A 109 3.99 11.59 2.58
C ALA A 109 3.46 13.00 2.27
N PRO A 110 2.17 13.28 2.51
CA PRO A 110 1.65 14.64 2.42
C PRO A 110 2.39 15.52 3.42
N LYS A 111 2.92 16.66 2.93
CA LYS A 111 3.49 17.69 3.78
C LYS A 111 2.34 18.43 4.46
N SER A 112 1.93 18.01 5.66
CA SER A 112 1.11 18.84 6.53
C SER A 112 1.99 19.43 7.63
N THR A 113 1.91 20.74 7.81
CA THR A 113 2.63 21.43 8.88
C THR A 113 1.64 21.95 9.91
N TYR A 114 2.02 21.96 11.18
CA TYR A 114 1.22 22.64 12.20
C TYR A 114 1.21 24.14 11.90
N GLY A 115 0.04 24.75 11.68
CA GLY A 115 0.04 26.10 11.11
C GLY A 115 -1.28 26.87 10.98
N CYS A 116 -2.42 26.30 11.36
CA CYS A 116 -3.72 26.99 11.24
C CYS A 116 -3.98 28.07 12.30
N ALA A 117 -3.01 28.96 12.54
CA ALA A 117 -3.08 30.01 13.55
C ALA A 117 -4.30 30.93 13.32
N GLY A 118 -5.08 31.14 14.38
CA GLY A 118 -6.27 32.00 14.35
C GLY A 118 -7.50 31.39 13.64
N LYS A 119 -7.40 30.13 13.18
CA LYS A 119 -8.51 29.40 12.55
C LYS A 119 -9.13 28.42 13.53
N ASN A 120 -10.38 28.04 13.30
CA ASN A 120 -11.13 27.11 14.15
C ASN A 120 -11.70 25.89 13.39
N GLY A 121 -11.39 25.76 12.10
CA GLY A 121 -11.84 24.65 11.27
C GLY A 121 -13.23 24.87 10.64
N SER A 122 -13.87 26.01 10.90
CA SER A 122 -15.16 26.39 10.29
C SER A 122 -14.99 27.20 9.01
N GLU A 123 -13.76 27.60 8.68
CA GLU A 123 -13.47 28.39 7.49
C GLU A 123 -13.68 27.58 6.20
N PRO A 124 -14.00 28.24 5.07
CA PRO A 124 -14.11 27.56 3.78
C PRO A 124 -12.81 26.83 3.41
N GLY A 125 -12.94 25.53 3.12
CA GLY A 125 -11.81 24.67 2.76
C GLY A 125 -11.07 24.06 3.95
N SER A 126 -11.54 24.30 5.17
CA SER A 126 -11.11 23.55 6.35
C SER A 126 -11.79 22.17 6.40
N VAL A 127 -11.06 21.16 6.88
CA VAL A 127 -11.58 19.78 7.03
C VAL A 127 -11.37 19.35 8.47
N VAL A 128 -12.46 19.22 9.23
CA VAL A 128 -12.41 18.79 10.63
C VAL A 128 -12.36 17.27 10.72
N ASN A 129 -11.36 16.75 11.43
CA ASN A 129 -11.33 15.36 11.86
C ASN A 129 -12.02 15.26 13.23
N ASN A 130 -13.23 14.74 13.21
CA ASN A 130 -14.08 14.59 14.39
C ASN A 130 -13.63 13.47 15.33
N VAL A 131 -12.64 12.64 14.98
CA VAL A 131 -12.10 11.60 15.87
C VAL A 131 -10.90 12.13 16.65
N THR A 132 -9.98 12.82 15.96
CA THR A 132 -8.71 13.25 16.53
C THR A 132 -8.73 14.66 17.12
N CYS A 133 -9.87 15.37 17.08
CA CYS A 133 -9.95 16.78 17.49
C CYS A 133 -8.90 17.66 16.80
N THR A 134 -8.66 17.41 15.52
CA THR A 134 -7.81 18.24 14.67
C THR A 134 -8.59 18.70 13.46
N PHE A 135 -8.10 19.73 12.79
CA PHE A 135 -8.61 20.14 11.50
C PHE A 135 -7.46 20.54 10.59
N ASP A 136 -7.65 20.31 9.30
CA ASP A 136 -6.78 20.81 8.26
C ASP A 136 -7.30 22.14 7.73
N CYS A 137 -6.40 23.03 7.33
CA CYS A 137 -6.72 24.28 6.66
C CYS A 137 -5.72 24.54 5.51
N LYS A 138 -6.09 25.42 4.59
CA LYS A 138 -5.16 25.93 3.57
C LYS A 138 -4.50 27.21 4.04
N ASN A 139 -3.18 27.32 3.86
CA ASN A 139 -2.47 28.59 4.04
C ASN A 139 -2.57 29.47 2.78
N GLU A 140 -2.05 30.70 2.84
CA GLU A 140 -2.11 31.68 1.74
C GLU A 140 -1.40 31.20 0.46
N GLN A 141 -0.45 30.26 0.60
CA GLN A 141 0.32 29.66 -0.49
C GLN A 141 -0.35 28.38 -1.03
N GLY A 142 -1.51 28.00 -0.51
CA GLY A 142 -2.26 26.80 -0.88
C GLY A 142 -1.74 25.50 -0.27
N GLY A 143 -0.75 25.55 0.63
CA GLY A 143 -0.27 24.42 1.40
C GLY A 143 -1.29 23.98 2.45
N ILE A 144 -1.31 22.68 2.78
CA ILE A 144 -2.17 22.12 3.83
C ILE A 144 -1.44 22.24 5.15
N GLU A 145 -2.09 22.87 6.11
CA GLU A 145 -1.67 22.95 7.50
C GLU A 145 -2.72 22.30 8.38
N TRP A 146 -2.35 21.95 9.62
CA TRP A 146 -3.30 21.43 10.60
C TRP A 146 -3.18 22.17 11.93
N ALA A 147 -4.25 22.13 12.73
CA ALA A 147 -4.25 22.53 14.14
C ALA A 147 -5.26 21.72 14.96
N PHE A 148 -5.25 21.92 16.27
CA PHE A 148 -6.22 21.34 17.18
C PHE A 148 -7.55 22.09 17.11
N SER A 149 -8.65 21.35 17.12
CA SER A 149 -10.00 21.89 17.21
C SER A 149 -10.19 22.60 18.55
N ALA A 150 -11.04 23.62 18.58
CA ALA A 150 -11.31 24.38 19.79
C ALA A 150 -11.99 23.52 20.88
N ASP A 151 -11.77 23.86 22.15
CA ASP A 151 -12.52 23.27 23.27
C ASP A 151 -14.03 23.43 23.04
N GLY A 152 -14.78 22.36 23.25
CA GLY A 152 -16.23 22.33 23.03
C GLY A 152 -16.61 21.82 21.64
N THR A 153 -15.66 21.59 20.73
CA THR A 153 -15.94 21.05 19.41
C THR A 153 -16.50 19.62 19.52
N PRO A 154 -17.65 19.29 18.91
CA PRO A 154 -18.19 17.93 18.93
C PRO A 154 -17.24 16.93 18.27
N CYS A 155 -17.07 15.76 18.87
CA CYS A 155 -16.20 14.71 18.35
C CYS A 155 -16.82 13.33 18.56
N VAL A 156 -16.20 12.30 18.00
CA VAL A 156 -16.54 10.89 18.19
C VAL A 156 -15.33 10.21 18.81
N ASN A 157 -15.48 9.74 20.05
CA ASN A 157 -14.44 8.97 20.70
C ASN A 157 -14.53 7.52 20.19
N GLU A 158 -13.44 7.04 19.59
CA GLU A 158 -13.29 5.70 19.04
C GLU A 158 -12.22 4.89 19.78
N ASP A 159 -11.93 5.21 21.05
CA ASP A 159 -10.96 4.45 21.86
C ASP A 159 -11.42 2.99 22.05
N ASP A 160 -12.74 2.77 22.03
CA ASP A 160 -13.38 1.46 21.88
C ASP A 160 -14.09 1.40 20.51
N PRO A 161 -13.53 0.69 19.50
CA PRO A 161 -14.08 0.67 18.15
C PRO A 161 -15.46 0.00 18.07
N GLU A 162 -15.82 -0.85 19.04
CA GLU A 162 -17.13 -1.50 19.12
C GLU A 162 -18.17 -0.62 19.84
N ASN A 163 -17.72 0.42 20.55
CA ASN A 163 -18.55 1.31 21.35
C ASN A 163 -18.18 2.78 21.13
N LYS A 164 -18.38 3.24 19.90
CA LYS A 164 -18.16 4.65 19.53
C LYS A 164 -19.09 5.56 20.34
N LYS A 165 -18.53 6.55 21.02
CA LYS A 165 -19.28 7.50 21.85
C LYS A 165 -19.20 8.90 21.30
N THR A 166 -20.32 9.63 21.38
CA THR A 166 -20.29 11.08 21.18
C THR A 166 -19.47 11.73 22.27
N GLY A 167 -18.55 12.58 21.88
CA GLY A 167 -17.65 13.28 22.76
C GLY A 167 -17.56 14.77 22.48
N THR A 168 -16.69 15.40 23.25
CA THR A 168 -16.32 16.80 23.11
C THR A 168 -14.81 16.94 23.17
N CYS A 169 -14.24 17.72 22.26
CA CYS A 169 -12.82 18.09 22.31
C CYS A 169 -12.57 18.93 23.56
N LYS A 170 -11.65 18.47 24.42
CA LYS A 170 -11.24 19.22 25.62
C LYS A 170 -9.74 19.42 25.64
N PHE A 171 -9.34 20.61 26.09
CA PHE A 171 -7.94 20.92 26.27
C PHE A 171 -7.33 20.02 27.36
N ARG A 172 -6.15 19.49 27.07
CA ARG A 172 -5.32 18.82 28.07
C ARG A 172 -4.00 19.55 28.15
N ASP A 173 -3.68 20.08 29.33
CA ASP A 173 -2.36 20.64 29.55
C ASP A 173 -1.32 19.52 29.59
N LEU A 174 -0.59 19.39 28.49
CA LEU A 174 0.49 18.41 28.32
C LEU A 174 1.87 19.01 28.61
N GLY A 175 1.94 20.27 29.06
CA GLY A 175 3.21 20.96 29.35
C GLY A 175 4.11 21.19 28.14
N ASN A 176 3.61 20.94 26.92
CA ASN A 176 4.34 21.07 25.66
C ASN A 176 4.09 22.41 24.94
N GLY A 177 3.35 23.33 25.59
CA GLY A 177 3.01 24.65 25.06
C GLY A 177 2.05 24.65 23.87
N LYS A 178 1.49 23.50 23.50
CA LYS A 178 0.48 23.38 22.46
C LYS A 178 -0.89 23.27 23.10
N ASN A 179 -1.87 23.97 22.53
CA ASN A 179 -3.27 23.88 22.94
C ASN A 179 -3.90 22.61 22.37
N GLU A 180 -3.37 21.45 22.76
CA GLU A 180 -3.85 20.15 22.32
C GLU A 180 -5.22 19.84 22.93
N THR A 181 -6.18 19.53 22.06
CA THR A 181 -7.49 19.04 22.46
C THR A 181 -7.64 17.57 22.12
N ILE A 182 -8.25 16.81 23.01
CA ILE A 182 -8.48 15.38 22.88
C ILE A 182 -9.99 15.13 22.95
N CYS A 183 -10.48 14.14 22.23
CA CYS A 183 -11.90 13.78 22.23
C CYS A 183 -12.28 13.01 23.50
N PHE A 184 -13.04 13.64 24.41
CA PHE A 184 -13.53 12.99 25.61
C PHE A 184 -14.98 12.54 25.45
N PRO A 185 -15.32 11.30 25.82
CA PRO A 185 -16.72 10.85 25.84
C PRO A 185 -17.58 11.75 26.73
N ASN A 186 -18.77 12.12 26.25
CA ASN A 186 -19.63 13.05 26.98
C ASN A 186 -20.11 12.50 28.34
N ASP A 187 -20.24 11.18 28.46
CA ASP A 187 -20.55 10.49 29.72
C ASP A 187 -19.41 10.56 30.74
N GLN A 188 -18.18 10.88 30.30
CA GLN A 188 -16.99 11.02 31.15
C GLN A 188 -16.58 12.47 31.42
N LEU A 189 -17.32 13.46 30.89
CA LEU A 189 -17.02 14.88 31.12
C LEU A 189 -17.11 15.29 32.59
N HIS A 190 -17.85 14.55 33.42
CA HIS A 190 -17.90 14.76 34.88
C HIS A 190 -16.52 14.63 35.56
N LEU A 191 -15.55 13.97 34.92
CA LEU A 191 -14.18 13.84 35.41
C LEU A 191 -13.36 15.14 35.26
N PHE A 192 -13.86 16.13 34.51
CA PHE A 192 -13.26 17.46 34.33
C PHE A 192 -13.88 18.53 35.25
N GLY A 193 -14.77 18.14 36.16
CA GLY A 193 -15.34 19.02 37.18
C GLY A 193 -14.47 19.05 38.44
N CYS A 194 -14.09 20.26 38.87
CA CYS A 194 -13.71 20.54 40.25
C CYS A 194 -14.97 20.70 41.10
#